data_AF-A0A522FCY0-F1
#
_entry.id   AF-A0A522FCY0-F1
#
_cell.length_a   1.000
_cell.length_b   1.000
_cell.length_c   1.000
_cell.angle_alpha   90.00
_cell.angle_beta   90.00
_cell.angle_gamma   90.00
#
_symmetry.space_group_name_H-M   'P 1'
#
loop_
_entity.id
_entity.type
_entity.pdbx_description
1 polymer ?
#
loop_
_entity_poly.entity_id
_entity_poly.type
_entity_poly.pdbx_seq_one_letter_code
_entity_poly.pdbx_strand_id
1 'polypeptide(L)'
;MKNDPSELQRVLAEMAVLIENNAEPNQKLYSLFFQNPELSFKLVDLINNLEDEQVETDPSIYSACVFSLDICVAQLQAGAEANNKITTKVLNQLMNHLAAAINSQKHSLSFWLPVLNAFYEVHVELTEELKAAYFNLASDEEELSDELDQTSHLDTIRDLILDLSDLSIFDIAENFFAQSYAMPADFFADLIVDLYNIPEGHEIALLTLLHPKAEVRDVVVSVFDQIMDKIRLTSAALTRLQTIKYWYPESYRAYFDKWIKEQRKKGVVFEKEPKPTNVTITATEIDGTGSQGVFITVKAGRKNRLCGLLFNYQIGIKDAWITPTITNKEVKEYHSQAFDESVTLREVDNDYLRMMTEHFIAVSVAHGEVPNL
;
A
#
# COMPACT_ATOMS: atom_id res chain seq x y z
N MET A 1 29.68 -12.69 -10.72
CA MET A 1 30.46 -11.66 -11.43
C MET A 1 30.69 -10.52 -10.45
N LYS A 2 31.88 -9.92 -10.39
CA LYS A 2 32.11 -8.74 -9.54
C LYS A 2 31.54 -7.54 -10.28
N ASN A 3 30.39 -7.02 -9.84
CA ASN A 3 29.79 -5.81 -10.42
C ASN A 3 30.72 -4.63 -10.12
N ASP A 4 31.18 -3.96 -11.18
CA ASP A 4 32.07 -2.80 -11.12
C ASP A 4 31.32 -1.65 -10.42
N PRO A 5 31.86 -1.06 -9.32
CA PRO A 5 31.28 0.12 -8.69
C PRO A 5 30.97 1.26 -9.68
N SER A 6 31.71 1.34 -10.79
CA SER A 6 31.50 2.34 -11.84
C SER A 6 30.18 2.16 -12.61
N GLU A 7 29.67 0.93 -12.72
CA GLU A 7 28.46 0.62 -13.47
C GLU A 7 27.20 1.02 -12.69
N LEU A 8 27.14 0.73 -11.39
CA LEU A 8 26.02 1.12 -10.53
C LEU A 8 25.85 2.64 -10.50
N GLN A 9 26.95 3.38 -10.28
CA GLN A 9 26.91 4.84 -10.26
C GLN A 9 26.47 5.44 -11.59
N ARG A 10 26.94 4.87 -12.71
CA ARG A 10 26.51 5.30 -14.05
C ARG A 10 25.02 5.09 -14.27
N VAL A 11 24.50 3.91 -13.91
CA VAL A 11 23.07 3.58 -14.07
C VAL A 11 22.20 4.50 -13.20
N LEU A 12 22.59 4.73 -11.94
CA LEU A 12 21.87 5.65 -11.06
C LEU A 12 21.87 7.09 -11.58
N ALA A 13 23.00 7.58 -12.10
CA ALA A 13 23.06 8.90 -12.71
C ALA A 13 22.19 9.02 -13.98
N GLU A 14 22.18 7.99 -14.84
CA GLU A 14 21.30 7.94 -16.00
C GLU A 14 19.82 7.92 -15.59
N MET A 15 19.47 7.19 -14.52
CA MET A 15 18.10 7.16 -13.98
C MET A 15 17.70 8.49 -13.34
N ALA A 16 18.59 9.13 -12.59
CA ALA A 16 18.35 10.43 -11.98
C ALA A 16 18.01 11.49 -13.04
N VAL A 17 18.78 11.53 -14.14
CA VAL A 17 18.49 12.44 -15.27
C VAL A 17 17.12 12.17 -15.88
N LEU A 18 16.68 10.90 -15.97
CA LEU A 18 15.36 10.59 -16.53
C LEU A 18 14.23 11.00 -15.57
N ILE A 19 14.41 10.75 -14.27
CA ILE A 19 13.46 11.17 -13.23
C ILE A 19 13.31 12.71 -13.23
N GLU A 20 14.41 13.46 -13.27
CA GLU A 20 14.40 14.92 -13.36
C GLU A 20 13.61 15.43 -14.58
N ASN A 21 13.67 14.70 -15.69
CA ASN A 21 12.99 15.05 -16.93
C ASN A 21 11.56 14.46 -17.05
N ASN A 22 11.02 13.82 -16.00
CA ASN A 22 9.75 13.07 -16.04
C ASN A 22 9.68 12.08 -17.22
N ALA A 23 10.82 11.48 -17.57
CA ALA A 23 10.94 10.51 -18.64
C ALA A 23 10.95 9.08 -18.08
N GLU A 24 10.22 8.18 -18.73
CA GLU A 24 10.20 6.78 -18.29
C GLU A 24 11.58 6.11 -18.50
N PRO A 25 12.13 5.46 -17.46
CA PRO A 25 13.38 4.72 -17.60
C PRO A 25 13.22 3.55 -18.57
N ASN A 26 14.19 3.39 -19.47
CA ASN A 26 14.23 2.26 -20.39
C ASN A 26 14.42 0.95 -19.59
N GLN A 27 13.78 -0.14 -20.04
CA GLN A 27 13.92 -1.49 -19.49
C GLN A 27 15.36 -1.95 -19.25
N LYS A 28 16.30 -1.48 -20.08
CA LYS A 28 17.72 -1.78 -19.91
C LYS A 28 18.30 -1.22 -18.60
N LEU A 29 17.83 -0.06 -18.14
CA LEU A 29 18.37 0.61 -16.95
C LEU A 29 18.03 -0.16 -15.68
N TYR A 30 16.78 -0.63 -15.55
CA TYR A 30 16.40 -1.40 -14.37
C TYR A 30 16.70 -2.90 -14.46
N SER A 31 17.03 -3.44 -15.64
CA SER A 31 17.39 -4.87 -15.79
C SER A 31 18.54 -5.33 -14.88
N LEU A 32 19.45 -4.41 -14.52
CA LEU A 32 20.56 -4.68 -13.60
C LEU A 32 20.05 -5.10 -12.21
N PHE A 33 19.07 -4.38 -11.67
CA PHE A 33 18.48 -4.61 -10.35
C PHE A 33 17.62 -5.87 -10.34
N PHE A 34 16.91 -6.16 -11.44
CA PHE A 34 16.20 -7.43 -11.61
C PHE A 34 17.14 -8.64 -11.52
N GLN A 35 18.32 -8.54 -12.12
CA GLN A 35 19.28 -9.65 -12.20
C GLN A 35 20.17 -9.78 -10.96
N ASN A 36 20.39 -8.69 -10.24
CA ASN A 36 21.31 -8.62 -9.10
C ASN A 36 20.66 -7.87 -7.92
N PRO A 37 19.59 -8.42 -7.32
CA PRO A 37 18.89 -7.76 -6.22
C PRO A 37 19.76 -7.54 -4.97
N GLU A 38 20.91 -8.21 -4.85
CA GLU A 38 21.92 -7.94 -3.82
C GLU A 38 22.59 -6.56 -3.93
N LEU A 39 22.36 -5.82 -5.03
CA LEU A 39 22.79 -4.43 -5.13
C LEU A 39 22.07 -3.52 -4.12
N SER A 40 20.93 -3.95 -3.58
CA SER A 40 20.20 -3.29 -2.49
C SER A 40 21.08 -2.89 -1.30
N PHE A 41 22.05 -3.72 -0.89
CA PHE A 41 22.98 -3.36 0.20
C PHE A 41 23.80 -2.11 -0.13
N LYS A 42 24.31 -2.03 -1.37
CA LYS A 42 25.06 -0.86 -1.82
C LYS A 42 24.16 0.37 -1.96
N LEU A 43 22.89 0.19 -2.34
CA LEU A 43 21.92 1.27 -2.41
C LEU A 43 21.66 1.86 -1.02
N VAL A 44 21.46 1.01 0.00
CA VAL A 44 21.32 1.46 1.40
C VAL A 44 22.57 2.23 1.85
N ASP A 45 23.76 1.72 1.54
CA ASP A 45 25.02 2.42 1.87
C ASP A 45 25.12 3.78 1.15
N LEU A 46 24.72 3.85 -0.12
CA LEU A 46 24.74 5.10 -0.90
C LEU A 46 23.75 6.11 -0.31
N ILE A 47 22.51 5.69 -0.04
CA ILE A 47 21.46 6.52 0.55
C ILE A 47 21.91 7.07 1.89
N ASN A 48 22.43 6.22 2.78
CA ASN A 48 22.94 6.64 4.10
C ASN A 48 24.15 7.58 4.02
N ASN A 49 24.84 7.66 2.88
CA ASN A 49 25.98 8.55 2.69
C ASN A 49 25.61 9.90 2.06
N LEU A 50 24.40 10.05 1.51
CA LEU A 50 23.88 11.35 1.05
C LEU A 50 23.73 12.31 2.23
N GLU A 51 23.71 13.61 1.97
CA GLU A 51 23.44 14.65 2.96
C GLU A 51 22.01 15.16 2.76
N ASP A 52 21.27 15.46 3.83
CA ASP A 52 19.88 15.93 3.74
C ASP A 52 19.76 17.18 2.87
N GLU A 53 20.68 18.14 3.03
CA GLU A 53 20.74 19.37 2.21
C GLU A 53 20.89 19.06 0.70
N GLN A 54 21.61 17.99 0.34
CA GLN A 54 21.76 17.58 -1.06
C GLN A 54 20.48 16.98 -1.60
N VAL A 55 19.77 16.20 -0.79
CA VAL A 55 18.49 15.58 -1.18
C VAL A 55 17.39 16.64 -1.33
N GLU A 56 17.38 17.66 -0.47
CA GLU A 56 16.43 18.78 -0.59
C GLU A 56 16.68 19.63 -1.83
N THR A 57 17.95 19.80 -2.24
CA THR A 57 18.32 20.66 -3.37
C THR A 57 18.30 19.94 -4.72
N ASP A 58 18.66 18.66 -4.76
CA ASP A 58 18.60 17.79 -5.94
C ASP A 58 18.24 16.34 -5.51
N PRO A 59 16.93 16.03 -5.44
CA PRO A 59 16.48 14.71 -5.00
C PRO A 59 16.71 13.62 -6.04
N SER A 60 17.18 13.94 -7.25
CA SER A 60 17.14 13.03 -8.40
C SER A 60 17.94 11.74 -8.16
N ILE A 61 19.11 11.85 -7.52
CA ILE A 61 19.95 10.69 -7.17
C ILE A 61 19.33 9.88 -6.03
N TYR A 62 18.78 10.54 -5.02
CA TYR A 62 18.07 9.88 -3.93
C TYR A 62 16.87 9.09 -4.47
N SER A 63 16.03 9.72 -5.29
CA SER A 63 14.88 9.09 -5.93
C SER A 63 15.28 7.93 -6.84
N ALA A 64 16.38 8.04 -7.58
CA ALA A 64 16.91 6.94 -8.38
C ALA A 64 17.35 5.75 -7.52
N CYS A 65 17.96 6.01 -6.36
CA CYS A 65 18.34 4.97 -5.41
C CYS A 65 17.12 4.29 -4.79
N VAL A 66 16.11 5.05 -4.35
CA VAL A 66 14.86 4.53 -3.80
C VAL A 66 14.15 3.65 -4.82
N PHE A 67 13.90 4.16 -6.03
CA PHE A 67 13.25 3.38 -7.10
C PHE A 67 14.02 2.09 -7.45
N SER A 68 15.36 2.16 -7.45
CA SER A 68 16.19 0.97 -7.69
C SER A 68 16.10 -0.04 -6.54
N LEU A 69 15.96 0.45 -5.31
CA LEU A 69 15.79 -0.39 -4.13
C LEU A 69 14.43 -1.10 -4.17
N ASP A 70 13.35 -0.39 -4.52
CA ASP A 70 12.00 -0.97 -4.67
C ASP A 70 12.01 -2.19 -5.58
N ILE A 71 12.68 -2.09 -6.73
CA ILE A 71 12.83 -3.22 -7.66
C ILE A 71 13.60 -4.38 -7.01
N CYS A 72 14.68 -4.09 -6.28
CA CYS A 72 15.44 -5.13 -5.59
C CYS A 72 14.61 -5.82 -4.52
N VAL A 73 13.87 -5.07 -3.69
CA VAL A 73 13.02 -5.62 -2.62
C VAL A 73 11.91 -6.47 -3.23
N ALA A 74 11.24 -5.98 -4.28
CA ALA A 74 10.21 -6.74 -4.99
C ALA A 74 10.73 -8.07 -5.55
N GLN A 75 11.94 -8.09 -6.12
CA GLN A 75 12.55 -9.34 -6.60
C GLN A 75 12.92 -10.31 -5.46
N LEU A 76 13.48 -9.80 -4.37
CA LEU A 76 13.81 -10.63 -3.21
C LEU A 76 12.55 -11.24 -2.60
N GLN A 77 11.49 -10.45 -2.47
CA GLN A 77 10.21 -10.88 -1.93
C GLN A 77 9.52 -11.88 -2.85
N ALA A 78 9.46 -11.66 -4.16
CA ALA A 78 8.93 -12.63 -5.11
C ALA A 78 9.67 -13.98 -5.03
N GLY A 79 11.00 -13.96 -4.84
CA GLY A 79 11.78 -15.16 -4.58
C GLY A 79 11.43 -15.83 -3.25
N ALA A 80 11.22 -15.04 -2.19
CA ALA A 80 10.83 -15.55 -0.87
C ALA A 80 9.43 -16.20 -0.90
N GLU A 81 8.45 -15.60 -1.58
CA GLU A 81 7.12 -16.18 -1.83
C GLU A 81 7.21 -17.51 -2.59
N ALA A 82 8.15 -17.62 -3.52
CA ALA A 82 8.47 -18.88 -4.22
C ALA A 82 9.20 -19.92 -3.34
N ASN A 83 9.25 -19.72 -2.01
CA ASN A 83 9.92 -20.56 -1.02
C ASN A 83 11.44 -20.72 -1.24
N ASN A 84 12.08 -19.74 -1.88
CA ASN A 84 13.53 -19.74 -2.04
C ASN A 84 14.24 -19.26 -0.76
N LYS A 85 14.78 -20.22 0.01
CA LYS A 85 15.48 -19.94 1.28
C LYS A 85 16.66 -18.97 1.15
N ILE A 86 17.29 -18.90 -0.03
CA ILE A 86 18.42 -17.99 -0.26
C ILE A 86 17.91 -16.56 -0.31
N THR A 87 16.86 -16.29 -1.09
CA THR A 87 16.30 -14.93 -1.20
C THR A 87 15.66 -14.48 0.11
N THR A 88 14.97 -15.37 0.84
CA THR A 88 14.48 -15.08 2.20
C THR A 88 15.61 -14.65 3.14
N LYS A 89 16.75 -15.35 3.11
CA LYS A 89 17.90 -15.00 3.93
C LYS A 89 18.49 -13.65 3.53
N VAL A 90 18.63 -13.39 2.23
CA VAL A 90 19.17 -12.13 1.70
C VAL A 90 18.26 -10.96 2.08
N LEU A 91 16.94 -11.12 1.99
CA LEU A 91 15.96 -10.11 2.38
C LEU A 91 16.06 -9.77 3.87
N ASN A 92 16.16 -10.78 4.75
CA ASN A 92 16.37 -10.55 6.19
C ASN A 92 17.70 -9.84 6.48
N GLN A 93 18.75 -10.19 5.75
CA GLN A 93 20.04 -9.51 5.88
C GLN A 93 19.98 -8.05 5.41
N LEU A 94 19.22 -7.75 4.36
CA LEU A 94 19.00 -6.39 3.87
C LEU A 94 18.25 -5.55 4.91
N MET A 95 17.17 -6.08 5.48
CA MET A 95 16.41 -5.38 6.52
C MET A 95 17.27 -5.07 7.75
N ASN A 96 18.09 -6.02 8.19
CA ASN A 96 19.01 -5.81 9.32
C ASN A 96 20.14 -4.81 8.97
N HIS A 97 20.57 -4.76 7.71
CA HIS A 97 21.55 -3.78 7.24
C HIS A 97 20.95 -2.37 7.23
N LEU A 98 19.71 -2.22 6.75
CA LEU A 98 18.96 -0.97 6.82
C LEU A 98 18.73 -0.52 8.27
N ALA A 99 18.38 -1.44 9.17
CA ALA A 99 18.24 -1.14 10.59
C ALA A 99 19.54 -0.58 11.19
N ALA A 100 20.69 -1.14 10.82
CA ALA A 100 21.98 -0.62 11.26
C ALA A 100 22.28 0.78 10.70
N ALA A 101 21.89 1.07 9.45
CA ALA A 101 22.02 2.40 8.86
C ALA A 101 21.12 3.42 9.57
N ILE A 102 19.85 3.10 9.82
CA ILE A 102 18.90 3.95 10.56
C ILE A 102 19.44 4.25 11.98
N ASN A 103 19.90 3.23 12.70
CA ASN A 103 20.46 3.39 14.05
C ASN A 103 21.77 4.20 14.10
N SER A 104 22.37 4.54 12.95
CA SER A 104 23.47 5.51 12.92
C SER A 104 23.00 6.95 13.20
N GLN A 105 21.67 7.18 13.24
CA GLN A 105 21.01 8.46 13.57
C GLN A 105 21.52 9.64 12.74
N LYS A 106 21.88 9.38 11.48
CA LYS A 106 22.35 10.42 10.55
C LYS A 106 21.20 11.22 9.93
N HIS A 107 20.03 10.60 9.79
CA HIS A 107 18.91 11.08 9.00
C HIS A 107 17.59 10.95 9.78
N SER A 108 16.60 11.78 9.44
CA SER A 108 15.25 11.77 10.02
C SER A 108 14.40 10.58 9.57
N LEU A 109 13.23 10.39 10.18
CA LEU A 109 12.22 9.43 9.73
C LEU A 109 11.72 9.80 8.33
N SER A 110 11.42 11.08 8.10
CA SER A 110 10.98 11.57 6.79
C SER A 110 11.95 11.23 5.65
N PHE A 111 13.25 11.20 5.93
CA PHE A 111 14.28 10.77 4.98
C PHE A 111 14.24 9.27 4.69
N TRP A 112 13.91 8.44 5.69
CA TRP A 112 13.88 6.98 5.53
C TRP A 112 12.53 6.43 5.07
N LEU A 113 11.43 7.17 5.22
CA LEU A 113 10.09 6.71 4.87
C LEU A 113 9.98 6.20 3.42
N PRO A 114 10.48 6.90 2.37
CA PRO A 114 10.43 6.38 1.01
C PRO A 114 11.16 5.04 0.85
N VAL A 115 12.25 4.83 1.58
CA VAL A 115 13.03 3.57 1.58
C VAL A 115 12.26 2.44 2.29
N LEU A 116 11.55 2.76 3.36
CA LEU A 116 10.76 1.80 4.14
C LEU A 116 9.48 1.38 3.39
N ASN A 117 8.90 2.29 2.61
CA ASN A 117 7.74 2.01 1.76
C ASN A 117 8.00 0.88 0.76
N ALA A 118 9.24 0.73 0.28
CA ALA A 118 9.67 -0.38 -0.56
C ALA A 118 9.29 -1.77 0.00
N PHE A 119 9.32 -1.93 1.32
CA PHE A 119 8.97 -3.18 2.01
C PHE A 119 7.46 -3.30 2.24
N TYR A 120 6.80 -2.18 2.48
CA TYR A 120 5.35 -2.10 2.66
C TYR A 120 4.61 -2.52 1.39
N GLU A 121 4.98 -1.95 0.24
CA GLU A 121 4.34 -2.16 -1.06
C GLU A 121 4.33 -3.63 -1.52
N VAL A 122 5.35 -4.39 -1.11
CA VAL A 122 5.46 -5.82 -1.43
C VAL A 122 5.12 -6.72 -0.24
N HIS A 123 4.50 -6.14 0.81
CA HIS A 123 3.99 -6.82 1.99
C HIS A 123 5.03 -7.71 2.71
N VAL A 124 6.27 -7.22 2.83
CA VAL A 124 7.36 -7.93 3.51
C VAL A 124 7.22 -7.78 5.02
N GLU A 125 7.08 -8.89 5.74
CA GLU A 125 7.18 -8.85 7.21
C GLU A 125 8.56 -8.34 7.66
N LEU A 126 8.58 -7.18 8.31
CA LEU A 126 9.81 -6.58 8.79
C LEU A 126 10.46 -7.43 9.89
N THR A 127 11.79 -7.50 9.88
CA THR A 127 12.59 -8.05 10.99
C THR A 127 12.42 -7.22 12.27
N GLU A 128 12.52 -7.86 13.43
CA GLU A 128 12.44 -7.18 14.73
C GLU A 128 13.47 -6.06 14.88
N GLU A 129 14.68 -6.24 14.33
CA GLU A 129 15.72 -5.21 14.33
C GLU A 129 15.30 -3.94 13.57
N LEU A 130 14.61 -4.10 12.44
CA LEU A 130 14.14 -2.98 11.61
C LEU A 130 12.91 -2.32 12.22
N LYS A 131 11.98 -3.10 12.80
CA LYS A 131 10.85 -2.57 13.59
C LYS A 131 11.36 -1.71 14.75
N ALA A 132 12.36 -2.20 15.49
CA ALA A 132 12.94 -1.46 16.62
C ALA A 132 13.66 -0.18 16.16
N ALA A 133 14.44 -0.24 15.06
CA ALA A 133 15.11 0.94 14.51
C ALA A 133 14.11 2.03 14.07
N TYR A 134 13.02 1.61 13.40
CA TYR A 134 11.93 2.49 13.03
C TYR A 134 11.26 3.13 14.24
N PHE A 135 10.88 2.30 15.22
CA PHE A 135 10.16 2.75 16.40
C PHE A 135 10.97 3.79 17.18
N ASN A 136 12.26 3.54 17.40
CA ASN A 136 13.14 4.50 18.07
C ASN A 136 13.22 5.82 17.29
N LEU A 137 13.33 5.77 15.95
CA LEU A 137 13.39 6.97 15.13
C LEU A 137 12.09 7.77 15.17
N ALA A 138 10.93 7.10 15.16
CA ALA A 138 9.62 7.74 15.29
C ALA A 138 9.42 8.35 16.69
N SER A 139 9.80 7.63 17.75
CA SER A 139 9.70 8.14 19.12
C SER A 139 10.64 9.34 19.36
N ASP A 140 11.85 9.34 18.79
CA ASP A 140 12.77 10.48 18.89
C ASP A 140 12.18 11.75 18.24
N GLU A 141 11.44 11.62 17.13
CA GLU A 141 10.72 12.74 16.50
C GLU A 141 9.49 13.17 17.31
N GLU A 142 8.73 12.23 17.88
CA GLU A 142 7.59 12.53 18.75
C GLU A 142 8.02 13.28 20.02
N GLU A 143 9.11 12.88 20.69
CA GLU A 143 9.64 13.57 21.88
C GLU A 143 10.05 15.02 21.58
N LEU A 144 10.59 15.28 20.38
CA LEU A 144 10.89 16.64 19.91
C LEU A 144 9.62 17.45 19.61
N SER A 145 8.53 16.78 19.24
CA SER A 145 7.24 17.40 18.92
C SER A 145 6.36 17.65 20.16
N ASP A 146 6.44 16.82 21.21
CA ASP A 146 5.66 16.93 22.45
C ASP A 146 6.06 18.15 23.32
N GLU A 147 7.20 18.81 23.01
CA GLU A 147 7.50 20.15 23.53
C GLU A 147 6.54 21.23 22.96
N LEU A 148 5.79 20.91 21.90
CA LEU A 148 4.77 21.73 21.24
C LEU A 148 3.36 21.18 21.59
N ASP A 149 2.40 22.08 21.81
CA ASP A 149 1.05 21.83 22.37
C ASP A 149 0.25 20.69 21.67
N GLN A 150 -0.60 19.91 22.38
CA GLN A 150 -1.43 18.82 21.81
C GLN A 150 -2.35 19.27 20.66
N THR A 151 -2.73 20.55 20.66
CA THR A 151 -3.47 21.16 19.54
C THR A 151 -2.63 21.14 18.25
N SER A 152 -1.31 21.29 18.37
CA SER A 152 -0.35 21.21 17.27
C SER A 152 -0.33 19.84 16.60
N HIS A 153 -0.42 18.75 17.37
CA HIS A 153 -0.39 17.38 16.83
C HIS A 153 -1.61 17.07 15.96
N LEU A 154 -2.82 17.36 16.44
CA LEU A 154 -4.05 17.16 15.66
C LEU A 154 -4.08 18.05 14.41
N ASP A 155 -3.49 19.25 14.50
CA ASP A 155 -3.34 20.13 13.34
C ASP A 155 -2.33 19.55 12.33
N THR A 156 -1.23 18.93 12.76
CA THR A 156 -0.29 18.21 11.89
C THR A 156 -0.95 17.03 11.16
N ILE A 157 -1.73 16.20 11.87
CA ILE A 157 -2.48 15.10 11.22
C ILE A 157 -3.48 15.67 10.20
N ARG A 158 -4.17 16.77 10.54
CA ARG A 158 -5.10 17.42 9.62
C ARG A 158 -4.37 17.95 8.39
N ASP A 159 -3.25 18.65 8.56
CA ASP A 159 -2.47 19.21 7.46
C ASP A 159 -1.96 18.10 6.54
N LEU A 160 -1.48 16.97 7.08
CA LEU A 160 -1.11 15.79 6.29
C LEU A 160 -2.28 15.26 5.44
N ILE A 161 -3.49 15.17 6.01
CA ILE A 161 -4.67 14.72 5.26
C ILE A 161 -5.04 15.73 4.17
N LEU A 162 -4.91 17.03 4.45
CA LEU A 162 -5.22 18.10 3.49
C LEU A 162 -4.21 18.14 2.34
N ASP A 163 -2.93 17.90 2.61
CA ASP A 163 -1.88 17.81 1.58
C ASP A 163 -2.11 16.64 0.63
N LEU A 164 -2.74 15.55 1.12
CA LEU A 164 -3.12 14.38 0.33
C LEU A 164 -4.54 14.47 -0.25
N SER A 165 -5.21 15.61 -0.15
CA SER A 165 -6.64 15.73 -0.51
C SER A 165 -6.98 15.55 -1.99
N ASP A 166 -5.99 15.61 -2.87
CA ASP A 166 -6.13 15.29 -4.29
C ASP A 166 -6.23 13.77 -4.55
N LEU A 167 -5.88 12.94 -3.57
CA LEU A 167 -5.95 11.48 -3.64
C LEU A 167 -7.33 10.95 -3.22
N SER A 168 -7.60 9.67 -3.50
CA SER A 168 -8.80 9.04 -2.96
C SER A 168 -8.64 8.74 -1.47
N ILE A 169 -9.76 8.62 -0.74
CA ILE A 169 -9.71 8.30 0.69
C ILE A 169 -9.01 6.97 1.00
N PHE A 170 -9.02 6.03 0.04
CA PHE A 170 -8.31 4.76 0.16
C PHE A 170 -6.80 4.97 0.05
N ASP A 171 -6.36 5.77 -0.93
CA ASP A 171 -4.94 6.13 -1.08
C ASP A 171 -4.43 6.91 0.14
N ILE A 172 -5.24 7.80 0.71
CA ILE A 172 -4.86 8.52 1.94
C ILE A 172 -4.69 7.52 3.09
N ALA A 173 -5.64 6.60 3.29
CA ALA A 173 -5.51 5.57 4.32
C ALA A 173 -4.30 4.66 4.10
N GLU A 174 -4.00 4.31 2.86
CA GLU A 174 -2.81 3.53 2.49
C GLU A 174 -1.51 4.28 2.83
N ASN A 175 -1.48 5.60 2.65
CA ASN A 175 -0.35 6.44 3.11
C ASN A 175 -0.16 6.35 4.63
N PHE A 176 -1.25 6.38 5.41
CA PHE A 176 -1.16 6.20 6.86
C PHE A 176 -0.64 4.79 7.21
N PHE A 177 -1.05 3.74 6.49
CA PHE A 177 -0.57 2.38 6.76
C PHE A 177 0.92 2.22 6.45
N ALA A 178 1.38 2.80 5.34
CA ALA A 178 2.79 2.81 4.98
C ALA A 178 3.63 3.54 6.04
N GLN A 179 3.19 4.74 6.46
CA GLN A 179 3.85 5.57 7.49
C GLN A 179 3.71 5.03 8.92
N SER A 180 2.91 3.99 9.14
CA SER A 180 2.79 3.35 10.45
C SER A 180 3.16 1.86 10.38
N TYR A 181 3.80 1.44 9.29
CA TYR A 181 3.95 0.02 8.99
C TYR A 181 4.74 -0.74 10.07
N ALA A 182 5.72 -0.09 10.68
CA ALA A 182 6.52 -0.66 11.75
C ALA A 182 6.01 -0.32 13.16
N MET A 183 4.95 0.48 13.29
CA MET A 183 4.38 0.84 14.58
C MET A 183 3.71 -0.36 15.26
N PRO A 184 3.76 -0.45 16.59
CA PRO A 184 3.07 -1.50 17.35
C PRO A 184 1.55 -1.37 17.20
N ALA A 185 0.82 -2.49 17.36
CA ALA A 185 -0.63 -2.49 17.19
C ALA A 185 -1.37 -1.49 18.10
N ASP A 186 -0.87 -1.26 19.31
CA ASP A 186 -1.49 -0.33 20.27
C ASP A 186 -1.44 1.13 19.82
N PHE A 187 -0.46 1.53 18.98
CA PHE A 187 -0.40 2.87 18.39
C PHE A 187 -1.69 3.23 17.63
N PHE A 188 -2.28 2.24 16.95
CA PHE A 188 -3.49 2.45 16.16
C PHE A 188 -4.71 2.79 17.03
N ALA A 189 -4.69 2.46 18.33
CA ALA A 189 -5.76 2.86 19.23
C ALA A 189 -5.83 4.38 19.38
N ASP A 190 -4.69 5.02 19.63
CA ASP A 190 -4.59 6.48 19.78
C ASP A 190 -4.79 7.17 18.43
N LEU A 191 -4.19 6.65 17.35
CA LEU A 191 -4.38 7.19 16.00
C LEU A 191 -5.86 7.23 15.58
N ILE A 192 -6.64 6.17 15.85
CA ILE A 192 -8.08 6.15 15.52
C ILE A 192 -8.84 7.22 16.31
N VAL A 193 -8.49 7.42 17.59
CA VAL A 193 -9.11 8.45 18.43
C VAL A 193 -8.78 9.84 17.89
N ASP A 194 -7.53 10.09 17.55
CA ASP A 194 -7.08 11.36 16.96
C ASP A 194 -7.76 11.64 15.62
N LEU A 195 -7.81 10.65 14.73
CA LEU A 195 -8.51 10.76 13.45
C LEU A 195 -10.01 11.03 13.62
N TYR A 196 -10.66 10.55 14.69
CA TYR A 196 -12.07 10.90 14.98
C TYR A 196 -12.25 12.27 15.64
N ASN A 197 -11.20 12.85 16.21
CA ASN A 197 -11.21 14.22 16.73
C ASN A 197 -11.10 15.28 15.62
N ILE A 198 -10.75 14.88 14.39
CA ILE A 198 -10.72 15.75 13.20
C ILE A 198 -11.72 15.29 12.12
N PRO A 199 -12.59 16.15 11.58
CA PRO A 199 -13.62 15.73 10.61
C PRO A 199 -13.07 15.01 9.36
N GLU A 200 -11.91 15.44 8.87
CA GLU A 200 -11.24 14.91 7.69
C GLU A 200 -10.74 13.46 7.89
N GLY A 201 -10.45 13.09 9.14
CA GLY A 201 -9.90 11.78 9.50
C GLY A 201 -10.94 10.66 9.66
N HIS A 202 -12.24 10.97 9.68
CA HIS A 202 -13.29 10.00 10.07
C HIS A 202 -13.37 8.77 9.16
N GLU A 203 -13.21 8.96 7.85
CA GLU A 203 -13.23 7.86 6.88
C GLU A 203 -11.92 7.08 6.89
N ILE A 204 -10.78 7.75 7.08
CA ILE A 204 -9.45 7.11 7.23
C ILE A 204 -9.47 6.19 8.45
N ALA A 205 -9.99 6.69 9.58
CA ALA A 205 -10.15 5.91 10.80
C ALA A 205 -10.97 4.65 10.57
N LEU A 206 -12.06 4.72 9.79
CA LEU A 206 -12.85 3.53 9.44
C LEU A 206 -12.05 2.54 8.60
N LEU A 207 -11.27 3.02 7.63
CA LEU A 207 -10.48 2.19 6.74
C LEU A 207 -9.36 1.46 7.46
N THR A 208 -8.96 1.85 8.67
CA THR A 208 -8.04 1.06 9.53
C THR A 208 -8.53 -0.37 9.80
N LEU A 209 -9.83 -0.65 9.64
CA LEU A 209 -10.36 -2.02 9.62
C LEU A 209 -9.82 -2.87 8.46
N LEU A 210 -9.15 -2.28 7.49
CA LEU A 210 -8.54 -2.96 6.34
C LEU A 210 -7.01 -3.01 6.44
N HIS A 211 -6.46 -2.66 7.60
CA HIS A 211 -5.02 -2.75 7.83
C HIS A 211 -4.48 -4.15 7.50
N PRO A 212 -3.35 -4.30 6.79
CA PRO A 212 -2.85 -5.60 6.34
C PRO A 212 -2.50 -6.56 7.49
N LYS A 213 -2.06 -6.05 8.64
CA LYS A 213 -1.74 -6.87 9.82
C LYS A 213 -2.99 -7.24 10.64
N ALA A 214 -3.20 -8.54 10.86
CA ALA A 214 -4.32 -9.06 11.66
C ALA A 214 -4.34 -8.56 13.11
N GLU A 215 -3.18 -8.47 13.77
CA GLU A 215 -3.06 -7.96 15.14
C GLU A 215 -3.53 -6.50 15.28
N VAL A 216 -3.25 -5.66 14.27
CA VAL A 216 -3.72 -4.28 14.22
C VAL A 216 -5.24 -4.26 14.05
N ARG A 217 -5.79 -5.10 13.16
CA ARG A 217 -7.24 -5.21 12.97
C ARG A 217 -7.97 -5.63 14.26
N ASP A 218 -7.37 -6.49 15.08
CA ASP A 218 -7.95 -6.88 16.37
C ASP A 218 -8.02 -5.71 17.38
N VAL A 219 -6.95 -4.90 17.43
CA VAL A 219 -6.93 -3.66 18.22
C VAL A 219 -7.98 -2.68 17.69
N VAL A 220 -8.01 -2.44 16.38
CA VAL A 220 -8.96 -1.55 15.70
C VAL A 220 -10.40 -1.95 16.02
N VAL A 221 -10.75 -3.24 15.93
CA VAL A 221 -12.08 -3.75 16.29
C VAL A 221 -12.41 -3.42 17.75
N SER A 222 -11.46 -3.63 18.66
CA SER A 222 -11.64 -3.37 20.09
C SER A 222 -11.84 -1.88 20.38
N VAL A 223 -11.15 -1.00 19.65
CA VAL A 223 -11.28 0.47 19.75
C VAL A 223 -12.65 0.90 19.22
N PHE A 224 -13.05 0.42 18.03
CA PHE A 224 -14.37 0.70 17.48
C PHE A 224 -15.50 0.29 18.42
N ASP A 225 -15.38 -0.85 19.11
CA ASP A 225 -16.42 -1.28 20.05
C ASP A 225 -16.60 -0.32 21.25
N GLN A 226 -15.58 0.47 21.58
CA GLN A 226 -15.59 1.46 22.67
C GLN A 226 -15.99 2.87 22.25
N ILE A 227 -15.87 3.20 20.95
CA ILE A 227 -16.13 4.56 20.44
C ILE A 227 -17.39 4.65 19.55
N MET A 228 -17.93 3.52 19.06
CA MET A 228 -19.03 3.51 18.09
C MET A 228 -20.29 4.25 18.59
N ASP A 229 -20.55 4.22 19.90
CA ASP A 229 -21.67 4.92 20.52
C ASP A 229 -21.42 6.44 20.67
N LYS A 230 -20.17 6.90 20.62
CA LYS A 230 -19.77 8.31 20.69
C LYS A 230 -19.65 8.98 19.32
N ILE A 231 -19.28 8.23 18.28
CA ILE A 231 -19.11 8.76 16.93
C ILE A 231 -20.40 8.69 16.09
N ARG A 232 -20.46 9.44 14.99
CA ARG A 232 -21.54 9.34 14.00
C ARG A 232 -20.95 9.13 12.61
N LEU A 233 -21.23 7.97 12.03
CA LEU A 233 -20.75 7.64 10.68
C LEU A 233 -21.52 8.43 9.61
N THR A 234 -20.85 8.70 8.49
CA THR A 234 -21.51 9.13 7.25
C THR A 234 -22.29 7.97 6.62
N SER A 235 -23.15 8.27 5.65
CA SER A 235 -23.84 7.22 4.88
C SER A 235 -22.86 6.33 4.09
N ALA A 236 -21.77 6.91 3.58
CA ALA A 236 -20.74 6.20 2.84
C ALA A 236 -19.95 5.26 3.77
N ALA A 237 -19.48 5.78 4.92
CA ALA A 237 -18.86 5.00 5.98
C ALA A 237 -19.74 3.82 6.44
N LEU A 238 -21.03 4.05 6.66
CA LEU A 238 -21.95 2.99 7.06
C LEU A 238 -22.10 1.91 5.98
N THR A 239 -22.17 2.29 4.70
CA THR A 239 -22.20 1.35 3.58
C THR A 239 -20.90 0.56 3.49
N ARG A 240 -19.73 1.21 3.63
CA ARG A 240 -18.43 0.55 3.68
C ARG A 240 -18.37 -0.46 4.83
N LEU A 241 -18.77 -0.07 6.04
CA LEU A 241 -18.79 -0.96 7.20
C LEU A 241 -19.63 -2.23 6.96
N GLN A 242 -20.76 -2.09 6.26
CA GLN A 242 -21.60 -3.22 5.88
C GLN A 242 -20.91 -4.17 4.88
N THR A 243 -20.09 -3.64 3.97
CA THR A 243 -19.29 -4.44 3.04
C THR A 243 -18.13 -5.12 3.76
N ILE A 244 -17.34 -4.37 4.53
CA ILE A 244 -16.15 -4.83 5.27
C ILE A 244 -16.50 -5.99 6.23
N LYS A 245 -17.71 -5.98 6.82
CA LYS A 245 -18.21 -7.08 7.66
C LYS A 245 -18.02 -8.47 7.02
N TYR A 246 -18.19 -8.58 5.70
CA TYR A 246 -18.08 -9.86 4.99
C TYR A 246 -16.65 -10.21 4.57
N TRP A 247 -15.71 -9.30 4.75
CA TRP A 247 -14.28 -9.51 4.55
C TRP A 247 -13.57 -9.98 5.82
N TYR A 248 -14.28 -10.03 6.94
CA TYR A 248 -13.78 -10.56 8.20
C TYR A 248 -14.26 -12.00 8.46
N PRO A 249 -13.52 -12.77 9.27
CA PRO A 249 -14.00 -14.06 9.78
C PRO A 249 -15.35 -13.93 10.49
N GLU A 250 -16.14 -14.99 10.44
CA GLU A 250 -17.50 -14.99 10.98
C GLU A 250 -17.58 -14.62 12.47
N SER A 251 -16.53 -14.92 13.24
CA SER A 251 -16.39 -14.55 14.66
C SER A 251 -16.52 -13.05 14.93
N TYR A 252 -16.17 -12.19 13.97
CA TYR A 252 -16.24 -10.74 14.14
C TYR A 252 -17.60 -10.14 13.80
N ARG A 253 -18.47 -10.87 13.06
CA ARG A 253 -19.71 -10.31 12.50
C ARG A 253 -20.64 -9.70 13.55
N ALA A 254 -20.65 -10.24 14.76
CA ALA A 254 -21.45 -9.72 15.87
C ALA A 254 -21.10 -8.27 16.25
N TYR A 255 -19.81 -7.90 16.19
CA TYR A 255 -19.35 -6.53 16.43
C TYR A 255 -19.88 -5.58 15.34
N PHE A 256 -19.65 -5.93 14.08
CA PHE A 256 -20.13 -5.15 12.94
C PHE A 256 -21.66 -4.98 12.94
N ASP A 257 -22.42 -6.05 13.22
CA ASP A 257 -23.89 -5.98 13.29
C ASP A 257 -24.36 -5.07 14.42
N LYS A 258 -23.68 -5.10 15.58
CA LYS A 258 -23.93 -4.17 16.69
C LYS A 258 -23.68 -2.72 16.26
N TRP A 259 -22.52 -2.44 15.66
CA TRP A 259 -22.14 -1.09 15.23
C TRP A 259 -23.06 -0.51 14.16
N ILE A 260 -23.38 -1.31 13.14
CA ILE A 260 -24.34 -0.93 12.08
C ILE A 260 -25.69 -0.61 12.73
N LYS A 261 -26.19 -1.45 13.64
CA LYS A 261 -27.45 -1.21 14.34
C LYS A 261 -27.43 0.07 15.18
N GLU A 262 -26.32 0.37 15.86
CA GLU A 262 -26.15 1.61 16.62
C GLU A 262 -26.20 2.86 15.74
N GLN A 263 -25.47 2.85 14.62
CA GLN A 263 -25.46 3.97 13.67
C GLN A 263 -26.82 4.14 12.98
N ARG A 264 -27.51 3.05 12.65
CA ARG A 264 -28.89 3.07 12.14
C ARG A 264 -29.87 3.68 13.15
N LYS A 265 -29.71 3.39 14.46
CA LYS A 265 -30.53 4.00 15.53
C LYS A 265 -30.28 5.51 15.65
N LYS A 266 -29.07 5.98 15.34
CA LYS A 266 -28.72 7.41 15.25
C LYS A 266 -29.26 8.09 13.97
N GLY A 267 -29.98 7.35 13.13
CA GLY A 267 -30.59 7.86 11.90
C GLY A 267 -29.64 7.94 10.71
N VAL A 268 -28.45 7.33 10.78
CA VAL A 268 -27.58 7.18 9.61
C VAL A 268 -28.23 6.19 8.64
N VAL A 269 -28.23 6.51 7.36
CA VAL A 269 -28.78 5.65 6.30
C VAL A 269 -27.68 5.16 5.40
N PHE A 270 -27.88 4.02 4.74
CA PHE A 270 -26.91 3.56 3.74
C PHE A 270 -26.88 4.53 2.57
N GLU A 271 -25.70 4.75 2.03
CA GLU A 271 -25.52 5.44 0.76
C GLU A 271 -26.30 4.73 -0.35
N LYS A 272 -26.85 5.52 -1.28
CA LYS A 272 -27.62 5.00 -2.39
C LYS A 272 -26.69 4.34 -3.40
N GLU A 273 -27.04 3.15 -3.86
CA GLU A 273 -26.28 2.48 -4.91
C GLU A 273 -26.12 3.37 -6.15
N PRO A 274 -24.89 3.47 -6.69
CA PRO A 274 -24.64 4.20 -7.92
C PRO A 274 -25.39 3.56 -9.09
N LYS A 275 -25.69 4.38 -10.10
CA LYS A 275 -26.37 3.86 -11.30
C LYS A 275 -25.45 2.87 -12.03
N PRO A 276 -26.00 1.76 -12.55
CA PRO A 276 -25.24 0.85 -13.40
C PRO A 276 -24.61 1.61 -14.56
N THR A 277 -23.31 1.39 -14.77
CA THR A 277 -22.54 1.93 -15.89
C THR A 277 -22.16 0.79 -16.82
N ASN A 278 -22.00 1.08 -18.11
CA ASN A 278 -21.54 0.08 -19.06
C ASN A 278 -20.10 -0.30 -18.73
N VAL A 279 -19.89 -1.59 -18.47
CA VAL A 279 -18.59 -2.18 -18.20
C VAL A 279 -18.30 -3.26 -19.23
N THR A 280 -17.03 -3.38 -19.60
CA THR A 280 -16.50 -4.54 -20.33
C THR A 280 -15.54 -5.25 -19.40
N ILE A 281 -15.70 -6.56 -19.22
CA ILE A 281 -14.90 -7.35 -18.30
C ILE A 281 -14.15 -8.39 -19.11
N THR A 282 -12.85 -8.47 -18.90
CA THR A 282 -11.97 -9.47 -19.53
C THR A 282 -11.15 -10.18 -18.46
N ALA A 283 -10.94 -11.48 -18.63
CA ALA A 283 -10.13 -12.28 -17.74
C ALA A 283 -9.03 -13.00 -18.51
N THR A 284 -7.88 -13.13 -17.87
CA THR A 284 -6.77 -13.99 -18.31
C THR A 284 -7.12 -15.47 -18.12
N GLU A 285 -6.37 -16.35 -18.75
CA GLU A 285 -6.37 -17.76 -18.35
C GLU A 285 -5.72 -17.93 -16.98
N ILE A 286 -6.13 -18.95 -16.22
CA ILE A 286 -5.48 -19.27 -14.95
C ILE A 286 -4.10 -19.86 -15.25
N ASP A 287 -3.06 -19.26 -14.69
CA ASP A 287 -1.70 -19.72 -14.91
C ASP A 287 -1.35 -20.98 -14.08
N GLY A 288 -0.14 -21.52 -14.29
CA GLY A 288 0.33 -22.71 -13.56
C GLY A 288 0.52 -22.51 -12.05
N THR A 289 0.42 -21.28 -11.55
CA THR A 289 0.50 -20.94 -10.12
C THR A 289 -0.88 -20.78 -9.48
N GLY A 290 -1.95 -20.82 -10.29
CA GLY A 290 -3.32 -20.56 -9.82
C GLY A 290 -3.65 -19.07 -9.76
N SER A 291 -2.93 -18.22 -10.49
CA SER A 291 -3.19 -16.79 -10.58
C SER A 291 -4.09 -16.47 -11.77
N GLN A 292 -4.98 -15.49 -11.61
CA GLN A 292 -5.81 -14.95 -12.68
C GLN A 292 -5.99 -13.44 -12.53
N GLY A 293 -5.63 -12.69 -13.57
CA GLY A 293 -5.99 -11.28 -13.71
C GLY A 293 -7.37 -11.10 -14.33
N VAL A 294 -8.18 -10.19 -13.77
CA VAL A 294 -9.44 -9.70 -14.32
C VAL A 294 -9.34 -8.18 -14.51
N PHE A 295 -9.69 -7.71 -15.71
CA PHE A 295 -9.63 -6.32 -16.11
C PHE A 295 -11.02 -5.80 -16.45
N ILE A 296 -11.39 -4.65 -15.89
CA ILE A 296 -12.70 -4.04 -16.02
C ILE A 296 -12.53 -2.66 -16.65
N THR A 297 -13.14 -2.46 -17.81
CA THR A 297 -13.19 -1.15 -18.47
C THR A 297 -14.53 -0.50 -18.18
N VAL A 298 -14.52 0.57 -17.40
CA VAL A 298 -15.71 1.35 -17.06
C VAL A 298 -15.81 2.57 -17.97
N LYS A 299 -16.92 2.71 -18.69
CA LYS A 299 -17.11 3.81 -19.66
C LYS A 299 -18.21 4.77 -19.25
N ALA A 300 -17.83 6.03 -19.02
CA ALA A 300 -18.74 7.14 -18.77
C ALA A 300 -18.56 8.24 -19.82
N GLY A 301 -19.28 8.13 -20.95
CA GLY A 301 -19.17 9.08 -22.05
C GLY A 301 -17.82 9.01 -22.77
N ARG A 302 -17.02 10.08 -22.68
CA ARG A 302 -15.65 10.16 -23.23
C ARG A 302 -14.56 9.79 -22.23
N LYS A 303 -14.94 9.58 -20.97
CA LYS A 303 -14.05 9.24 -19.86
C LYS A 303 -14.09 7.74 -19.63
N ASN A 304 -12.93 7.11 -19.52
CA ASN A 304 -12.82 5.71 -19.15
C ASN A 304 -12.01 5.58 -17.87
N ARG A 305 -12.23 4.47 -17.17
CA ARG A 305 -11.32 3.98 -16.13
C ARG A 305 -11.05 2.51 -16.41
N LEU A 306 -9.82 2.09 -16.15
CA LEU A 306 -9.46 0.68 -16.10
C LEU A 306 -9.35 0.28 -14.64
N CYS A 307 -9.88 -0.88 -14.32
CA CYS A 307 -9.68 -1.52 -13.04
C CYS A 307 -9.03 -2.89 -13.25
N GLY A 308 -8.17 -3.28 -12.33
CA GLY A 308 -7.58 -4.61 -12.28
C GLY A 308 -7.91 -5.31 -10.97
N LEU A 309 -8.14 -6.61 -11.04
CA LEU A 309 -8.15 -7.52 -9.90
C LEU A 309 -7.17 -8.65 -10.21
N LEU A 310 -6.29 -8.96 -9.27
CA LEU A 310 -5.42 -10.12 -9.35
C LEU A 310 -5.82 -11.13 -8.29
N PHE A 311 -6.26 -12.30 -8.75
CA PHE A 311 -6.59 -13.43 -7.89
C PHE A 311 -5.42 -14.41 -7.84
N ASN A 312 -5.22 -15.05 -6.68
CA ASN A 312 -4.27 -16.14 -6.51
C ASN A 312 -4.85 -17.19 -5.55
N TYR A 313 -4.82 -18.47 -5.93
CA TYR A 313 -5.43 -19.56 -5.15
C TYR A 313 -4.85 -19.74 -3.74
N GLN A 314 -3.59 -19.35 -3.51
CA GLN A 314 -2.91 -19.51 -2.22
C GLN A 314 -3.11 -18.30 -1.29
N ILE A 315 -3.51 -17.15 -1.82
CA ILE A 315 -3.56 -15.88 -1.07
C ILE A 315 -4.97 -15.30 -1.01
N GLY A 316 -5.76 -15.44 -2.10
CA GLY A 316 -7.06 -14.79 -2.25
C GLY A 316 -6.99 -13.68 -3.30
N ILE A 317 -7.47 -12.49 -2.94
CA ILE A 317 -7.24 -11.27 -3.75
C ILE A 317 -5.83 -10.77 -3.46
N LYS A 318 -4.94 -10.85 -4.44
CA LYS A 318 -3.54 -10.39 -4.33
C LYS A 318 -3.41 -8.89 -4.56
N ASP A 319 -4.20 -8.33 -5.47
CA ASP A 319 -4.11 -6.92 -5.83
C ASP A 319 -5.44 -6.41 -6.42
N ALA A 320 -5.73 -5.13 -6.22
CA ALA A 320 -6.87 -4.42 -6.77
C ALA A 320 -6.48 -2.96 -7.04
N TRP A 321 -6.71 -2.48 -8.26
CA TRP A 321 -6.38 -1.10 -8.61
C TRP A 321 -7.37 -0.47 -9.57
N ILE A 322 -7.35 0.85 -9.63
CA ILE A 322 -8.13 1.66 -10.58
C ILE A 322 -7.27 2.79 -11.13
N THR A 323 -7.32 3.01 -12.44
CA THR A 323 -6.63 4.17 -13.04
C THR A 323 -7.36 5.47 -12.73
N PRO A 324 -6.65 6.60 -12.81
CA PRO A 324 -7.27 7.89 -13.10
C PRO A 324 -8.16 7.83 -14.34
N THR A 325 -8.88 8.92 -14.58
CA THR A 325 -9.69 9.01 -15.80
C THR A 325 -8.79 9.10 -17.03
N ILE A 326 -8.94 8.16 -17.95
CA ILE A 326 -8.16 8.08 -19.18
C ILE A 326 -9.03 8.12 -20.45
N THR A 327 -8.41 8.48 -21.56
CA THR A 327 -8.98 8.52 -22.90
C THR A 327 -9.08 7.12 -23.51
N ASN A 328 -9.92 6.97 -24.55
CA ASN A 328 -10.00 5.71 -25.30
C ASN A 328 -8.68 5.32 -25.97
N LYS A 329 -7.80 6.29 -26.24
CA LYS A 329 -6.50 6.03 -26.86
C LYS A 329 -5.58 5.35 -25.85
N GLU A 330 -5.48 5.92 -24.65
CA GLU A 330 -4.70 5.37 -23.53
C GLU A 330 -5.20 3.99 -23.11
N VAL A 331 -6.52 3.74 -23.12
CA VAL A 331 -7.07 2.38 -22.89
C VAL A 331 -6.48 1.36 -23.87
N LYS A 332 -6.41 1.71 -25.16
CA LYS A 332 -5.87 0.81 -26.19
C LYS A 332 -4.36 0.62 -26.06
N GLU A 333 -3.64 1.69 -25.75
CA GLU A 333 -2.20 1.65 -25.52
C GLU A 333 -1.88 0.77 -24.30
N TYR A 334 -2.60 0.93 -23.20
CA TYR A 334 -2.47 0.09 -22.00
C TYR A 334 -2.70 -1.39 -22.31
N HIS A 335 -3.80 -1.72 -23.00
CA HIS A 335 -4.04 -3.11 -23.41
C HIS A 335 -2.95 -3.65 -24.34
N SER A 336 -2.42 -2.83 -25.26
CA SER A 336 -1.34 -3.26 -26.14
C SER A 336 -0.05 -3.53 -25.37
N GLN A 337 0.32 -2.66 -24.43
CA GLN A 337 1.55 -2.75 -23.65
C GLN A 337 1.50 -3.86 -22.59
N ALA A 338 0.38 -3.97 -21.88
CA ALA A 338 0.25 -4.90 -20.76
C ALA A 338 0.13 -6.36 -21.20
N PHE A 339 -0.38 -6.62 -22.41
CA PHE A 339 -0.70 -7.99 -22.85
C PHE A 339 0.10 -8.46 -24.07
N ASP A 340 0.79 -7.57 -24.80
CA ASP A 340 1.74 -7.78 -25.91
C ASP A 340 1.67 -9.14 -26.62
N GLU A 341 0.45 -9.54 -27.01
CA GLU A 341 0.08 -10.85 -27.60
C GLU A 341 0.47 -12.13 -26.82
N SER A 342 1.07 -12.00 -25.64
CA SER A 342 1.54 -13.12 -24.81
C SER A 342 0.46 -13.66 -23.87
N VAL A 343 -0.56 -12.87 -23.56
CA VAL A 343 -1.66 -13.22 -22.65
C VAL A 343 -2.99 -13.20 -23.40
N THR A 344 -3.71 -14.32 -23.39
CA THR A 344 -5.04 -14.40 -23.97
C THR A 344 -6.08 -13.85 -22.99
N LEU A 345 -6.81 -12.82 -23.42
CA LEU A 345 -7.94 -12.26 -22.68
C LEU A 345 -9.26 -12.78 -23.23
N ARG A 346 -10.13 -13.27 -22.35
CA ARG A 346 -11.50 -13.70 -22.67
C ARG A 346 -12.49 -12.72 -22.07
N GLU A 347 -13.48 -12.32 -22.86
CA GLU A 347 -14.60 -11.54 -22.33
C GLU A 347 -15.43 -12.42 -21.39
N VAL A 348 -15.75 -11.89 -20.21
CA VAL A 348 -16.55 -12.55 -19.18
C VAL A 348 -17.68 -11.62 -18.73
N ASP A 349 -18.69 -12.18 -18.07
CA ASP A 349 -19.84 -11.41 -17.59
C ASP A 349 -19.72 -11.03 -16.10
N ASN A 350 -20.71 -10.28 -15.61
CA ASN A 350 -20.77 -9.87 -14.21
C ASN A 350 -20.97 -11.05 -13.25
N ASP A 351 -21.62 -12.12 -13.70
CA ASP A 351 -21.85 -13.30 -12.86
C ASP A 351 -20.54 -14.05 -12.61
N TYR A 352 -19.69 -14.15 -13.63
CA TYR A 352 -18.32 -14.67 -13.50
C TYR A 352 -17.48 -13.80 -12.56
N LEU A 353 -17.44 -12.47 -12.79
CA LEU A 353 -16.70 -11.55 -11.92
C LEU A 353 -17.15 -11.70 -10.46
N ARG A 354 -18.46 -11.71 -10.22
CA ARG A 354 -19.02 -11.86 -8.89
C ARG A 354 -18.62 -13.18 -8.25
N MET A 355 -18.77 -14.30 -8.97
CA MET A 355 -18.41 -15.63 -8.47
C MET A 355 -16.93 -15.71 -8.08
N MET A 356 -16.04 -15.20 -8.93
CA MET A 356 -14.61 -15.22 -8.68
C MET A 356 -14.25 -14.31 -7.51
N THR A 357 -14.75 -13.07 -7.47
CA THR A 357 -14.50 -12.16 -6.36
C THR A 357 -15.00 -12.72 -5.04
N GLU A 358 -16.22 -13.28 -4.98
CA GLU A 358 -16.77 -13.92 -3.77
C GLU A 358 -15.90 -15.12 -3.34
N HIS A 359 -15.43 -15.95 -4.29
CA HIS A 359 -14.53 -17.07 -4.00
C HIS A 359 -13.21 -16.60 -3.39
N PHE A 360 -12.53 -15.64 -4.02
CA PHE A 360 -11.21 -15.19 -3.57
C PHE A 360 -11.26 -14.32 -2.31
N ILE A 361 -12.36 -13.61 -2.04
CA ILE A 361 -12.62 -13.02 -0.71
C ILE A 361 -12.67 -14.13 0.34
N ALA A 362 -13.40 -15.22 0.09
CA ALA A 362 -13.49 -16.33 1.04
C ALA A 362 -12.13 -17.01 1.25
N VAL A 363 -11.29 -17.09 0.20
CA VAL A 363 -9.90 -17.56 0.31
C VAL A 363 -9.06 -16.61 1.17
N SER A 364 -9.12 -15.29 0.96
CA SER A 364 -8.41 -14.31 1.81
C SER A 364 -8.82 -14.48 3.29
N VAL A 365 -10.13 -14.52 3.57
CA VAL A 365 -10.66 -14.69 4.93
C VAL A 365 -10.17 -15.98 5.58
N ALA A 366 -10.10 -17.08 4.82
CA ALA A 366 -9.63 -18.37 5.31
C ALA A 366 -8.14 -18.36 5.69
N HIS A 367 -7.34 -17.49 5.06
CA HIS A 367 -5.94 -17.26 5.41
C HIS A 367 -5.77 -16.20 6.51
N GLY A 368 -6.86 -15.66 7.04
CA GLY A 368 -6.82 -14.60 8.04
C GLY A 368 -6.51 -13.23 7.44
N GLU A 369 -6.64 -13.07 6.12
CA GLU A 369 -6.41 -11.82 5.40
C GLU A 369 -7.72 -11.09 5.07
N VAL A 370 -7.60 -9.80 4.76
CA VAL A 370 -8.68 -8.96 4.23
C VAL A 370 -8.25 -8.41 2.86
N PRO A 371 -9.17 -8.01 1.96
CA PRO A 371 -8.79 -7.28 0.77
C PRO A 371 -8.02 -6.00 1.13
N ASN A 372 -6.88 -5.77 0.48
CA ASN A 372 -6.09 -4.56 0.61
C ASN A 372 -6.83 -3.34 0.00
N LEU A 373 -6.38 -2.13 0.34
CA LEU A 373 -7.02 -0.87 -0.05
C LEU A 373 -6.80 -0.48 -1.50
#